data_AF-A0A483AAX3-F1
#
_entry.id   AF-A0A483AAX3-F1
#
_cell.length_a   1.000
_cell.length_b   1.000
_cell.length_c   1.000
_cell.angle_alpha   90.00
_cell.angle_beta   90.00
_cell.angle_gamma   90.00
#
_symmetry.space_group_name_H-M   'P 1'
#
loop_
_entity.id
_entity.type
_entity.pdbx_description
1 polymer ?
#
loop_
_entity_poly.entity_id
_entity_poly.type
_entity_poly.pdbx_seq_one_letter_code
_entity_poly.pdbx_strand_id
1 'polypeptide(L)'
;MHRFGFDEDFLMGLEDVIKSLPNVKPRKARARLKEWQEEIFHQIMEDSFANKELSVYKTIIGQGDILTSDDFEHIFYGGEYFATKITPHGAKLLIEIYNSELLELNPHKTIENIPQVIVEYSKSEESIFEKQRLSKEAENKKNQEYNLLINNPQNVNPKTFNYTLLNDIFIKHIGFKSGSYSMSIGSVDVTKSVLMYTSNSGKSRDGKVTFTWVDLDGNNHKLEKPSYYSDNRRNDPERNWGLHE
;
A
#
# COMPACT_ATOMS: atom_id res chain seq x y z
N MET A 1 8.54 7.50 -4.40
CA MET A 1 7.93 8.68 -3.74
C MET A 1 7.54 9.61 -4.86
N HIS A 2 6.25 9.84 -5.04
CA HIS A 2 5.73 10.67 -6.13
C HIS A 2 6.20 12.13 -5.98
N ARG A 3 6.39 12.82 -7.10
CA ARG A 3 6.94 14.20 -7.17
C ARG A 3 6.24 15.19 -6.24
N PHE A 4 4.92 15.00 -6.02
CA PHE A 4 4.09 15.89 -5.22
C PHE A 4 3.79 15.40 -3.79
N GLY A 5 4.34 14.27 -3.37
CA GLY A 5 4.28 13.83 -1.96
C GLY A 5 2.91 13.38 -1.43
N PHE A 6 1.91 13.18 -2.28
CA PHE A 6 0.65 12.55 -1.87
C PHE A 6 0.80 11.03 -1.73
N ASP A 7 0.06 10.52 -0.76
CA ASP A 7 -0.22 9.10 -0.57
C ASP A 7 -1.55 8.78 -1.27
N GLU A 8 -1.53 7.79 -2.16
CA GLU A 8 -2.65 7.42 -3.03
C GLU A 8 -3.90 7.00 -2.25
N ASP A 9 -3.73 6.52 -1.01
CA ASP A 9 -4.82 6.11 -0.12
C ASP A 9 -5.72 7.29 0.30
N PHE A 10 -5.20 8.52 0.24
CA PHE A 10 -5.94 9.74 0.59
C PHE A 10 -6.53 10.46 -0.63
N LEU A 11 -6.29 9.95 -1.84
CA LEU A 11 -6.74 10.56 -3.09
C LEU A 11 -7.98 9.87 -3.66
N MET A 12 -8.84 10.67 -4.29
CA MET A 12 -9.95 10.17 -5.09
C MET A 12 -9.46 9.48 -6.37
N GLY A 13 -10.23 8.51 -6.86
CA GLY A 13 -10.01 7.94 -8.19
C GLY A 13 -10.34 8.96 -9.28
N LEU A 14 -9.47 9.10 -10.28
CA LEU A 14 -9.71 9.98 -11.44
C LEU A 14 -11.06 9.65 -12.11
N GLU A 15 -11.33 8.37 -12.29
CA GLU A 15 -12.57 7.90 -12.92
C GLU A 15 -13.82 8.28 -12.11
N ASP A 16 -13.72 8.28 -10.77
CA ASP A 16 -14.83 8.63 -9.89
C ASP A 16 -15.12 10.14 -9.94
N VAL A 17 -14.06 10.97 -10.02
CA VAL A 17 -14.21 12.41 -10.22
C VAL A 17 -14.84 12.71 -11.58
N ILE A 18 -14.35 12.10 -12.67
CA ILE A 18 -14.92 12.29 -14.02
C ILE A 18 -16.40 11.89 -14.06
N LYS A 19 -16.77 10.74 -13.48
CA LYS A 19 -18.17 10.27 -13.44
C LYS A 19 -19.08 11.17 -12.60
N SER A 20 -18.51 11.92 -11.66
CA SER A 20 -19.25 12.86 -10.83
C SER A 20 -19.54 14.19 -11.53
N LEU A 21 -18.87 14.48 -12.65
CA LEU A 21 -19.15 15.69 -13.44
C LEU A 21 -20.50 15.55 -14.16
N PRO A 22 -21.44 16.49 -13.95
CA PRO A 22 -22.77 16.40 -14.55
C PRO A 22 -22.72 16.38 -16.08
N ASN A 23 -23.53 15.49 -16.66
CA ASN A 23 -23.73 15.37 -18.10
C ASN A 23 -22.51 15.00 -18.95
N VAL A 24 -21.31 14.85 -18.37
CA VAL A 24 -20.10 14.42 -19.09
C VAL A 24 -20.22 12.97 -19.55
N LYS A 25 -19.68 12.64 -20.71
CA LYS A 25 -19.46 11.25 -21.15
C LYS A 25 -18.11 10.75 -20.61
N PRO A 26 -18.06 9.91 -19.55
CA PRO A 26 -16.79 9.66 -18.82
C PRO A 26 -15.68 9.07 -19.70
N ARG A 27 -16.02 8.09 -20.54
CA ARG A 27 -15.07 7.48 -21.48
C ARG A 27 -14.47 8.47 -22.46
N LYS A 28 -15.28 9.40 -22.97
CA LYS A 28 -14.84 10.41 -23.92
C LYS A 28 -14.03 11.52 -23.26
N ALA A 29 -14.43 11.95 -22.06
CA ALA A 29 -13.63 12.88 -21.27
C ALA A 29 -12.24 12.30 -20.96
N ARG A 30 -12.18 11.03 -20.54
CA ARG A 30 -10.90 10.36 -20.29
C ARG A 30 -10.04 10.22 -21.55
N ALA A 31 -10.64 9.86 -22.68
CA ALA A 31 -9.93 9.81 -23.96
C ALA A 31 -9.36 11.19 -24.32
N ARG A 32 -10.15 12.24 -24.17
CA ARG A 32 -9.73 13.61 -24.47
C ARG A 32 -8.56 14.08 -23.60
N LEU A 33 -8.60 13.80 -22.29
CA LEU A 33 -7.49 14.10 -21.39
C LEU A 33 -6.22 13.33 -21.77
N LYS A 34 -6.35 12.08 -22.23
CA LYS A 34 -5.21 11.28 -22.72
C LYS A 34 -4.64 11.83 -24.02
N GLU A 35 -5.48 12.24 -24.97
CA GLU A 35 -5.02 12.87 -26.21
C GLU A 35 -4.12 14.09 -25.92
N TRP A 36 -4.55 14.98 -25.02
CA TRP A 36 -3.74 16.13 -24.62
C TRP A 36 -2.46 15.75 -23.88
N GLN A 37 -2.49 14.68 -23.08
CA GLN A 37 -1.29 14.14 -22.42
C GLN A 37 -0.31 13.55 -23.44
N GLU A 38 -0.82 12.83 -24.46
CA GLU A 38 -0.04 12.23 -25.53
C GLU A 38 0.67 13.30 -26.38
N GLU A 39 0.04 14.46 -26.63
CA GLU A 39 0.69 15.61 -27.28
C GLU A 39 1.93 16.09 -26.50
N ILE A 40 1.86 16.15 -25.17
CA ILE A 40 3.01 16.48 -24.33
C ILE A 40 4.04 15.36 -24.35
N PHE A 41 3.61 14.10 -24.28
CA PHE A 41 4.51 12.95 -24.33
C PHE A 41 5.29 12.90 -25.65
N HIS A 42 4.66 13.24 -26.77
CA HIS A 42 5.33 13.34 -28.07
C HIS A 42 6.40 14.44 -28.07
N GLN A 43 6.12 15.62 -27.51
CA GLN A 43 7.12 16.68 -27.36
C GLN A 43 8.31 16.24 -26.50
N ILE A 44 8.04 15.56 -25.37
CA ILE A 44 9.09 15.00 -24.50
C ILE A 44 9.97 14.03 -25.30
N MET A 45 9.35 13.08 -26.00
CA MET A 45 10.08 12.07 -26.78
C MET A 45 10.96 12.71 -27.87
N GLU A 46 10.42 13.67 -28.63
CA GLU A 46 11.17 14.39 -29.67
C GLU A 46 12.39 15.13 -29.08
N ASP A 47 12.22 15.83 -27.96
CA ASP A 47 13.29 16.57 -27.31
C ASP A 47 14.31 15.68 -26.62
N SER A 48 13.90 14.55 -26.02
CA SER A 48 14.81 13.54 -25.47
C SER A 48 15.72 12.98 -26.57
N PHE A 49 15.19 12.67 -27.76
CA PHE A 49 16.02 12.25 -28.90
C PHE A 49 16.97 13.36 -29.39
N ALA A 50 16.58 14.63 -29.22
CA ALA A 50 17.38 15.78 -29.59
C ALA A 50 18.35 16.26 -28.50
N ASN A 51 18.36 15.64 -27.30
CA ASN A 51 19.05 16.11 -26.09
C ASN A 51 18.72 17.57 -25.72
N LYS A 52 17.44 17.95 -25.79
CA LYS A 52 16.92 19.30 -25.51
C LYS A 52 15.82 19.33 -24.46
N GLU A 53 15.84 18.36 -23.54
CA GLU A 53 14.77 18.19 -22.55
C GLU A 53 14.48 19.48 -21.79
N LEU A 54 13.20 19.84 -21.77
CA LEU A 54 12.69 20.99 -21.02
C LEU A 54 12.28 20.55 -19.62
N SER A 55 12.33 21.48 -18.67
CA SER A 55 11.83 21.21 -17.31
C SER A 55 10.32 21.07 -17.26
N VAL A 56 9.59 21.70 -18.18
CA VAL A 56 8.13 21.68 -18.27
C VAL A 56 7.70 21.76 -19.73
N TYR A 57 6.80 20.87 -20.12
CA TYR A 57 6.19 20.83 -21.45
C TYR A 57 4.77 21.38 -21.40
N LYS A 58 4.22 21.82 -22.54
CA LYS A 58 2.93 22.51 -22.60
C LYS A 58 2.11 22.05 -23.80
N THR A 59 0.80 22.01 -23.63
CA THR A 59 -0.16 21.93 -24.74
C THR A 59 -1.23 23.02 -24.61
N ILE A 60 -1.76 23.45 -25.74
CA ILE A 60 -2.84 24.44 -25.82
C ILE A 60 -4.15 23.68 -26.01
N ILE A 61 -5.13 23.96 -25.14
CA ILE A 61 -6.48 23.40 -25.22
C ILE A 61 -7.50 24.51 -25.53
N GLY A 62 -8.60 24.13 -26.18
CA GLY A 62 -9.71 25.05 -26.44
C GLY A 62 -9.30 26.28 -27.26
N GLN A 63 -9.63 27.46 -26.74
CA GLN A 63 -9.37 28.76 -27.39
C GLN A 63 -8.03 29.41 -26.99
N GLY A 64 -7.17 28.71 -26.24
CA GLY A 64 -5.88 29.25 -25.80
C GLY A 64 -5.47 28.92 -24.37
N ASP A 65 -6.25 28.12 -23.65
CA ASP A 65 -5.87 27.65 -22.31
C ASP A 65 -4.66 26.72 -22.42
N ILE A 66 -3.80 26.71 -21.41
CA ILE A 66 -2.54 25.96 -21.43
C ILE A 66 -2.54 24.93 -20.31
N LEU A 67 -2.29 23.67 -20.65
CA LEU A 67 -1.95 22.62 -19.69
C LEU A 67 -0.46 22.29 -19.79
N THR A 68 0.14 21.99 -18.66
CA THR A 68 1.55 21.64 -18.54
C THR A 68 1.76 20.15 -18.28
N SER A 69 2.99 19.66 -18.43
CA SER A 69 3.36 18.30 -18.01
C SER A 69 3.04 18.04 -16.53
N ASP A 70 3.26 19.03 -15.67
CA ASP A 70 3.00 18.94 -14.23
C ASP A 70 1.49 18.81 -13.95
N ASP A 71 0.66 19.53 -14.70
CA ASP A 71 -0.80 19.43 -14.60
C ASP A 71 -1.29 18.01 -14.90
N PHE A 72 -0.69 17.32 -15.87
CA PHE A 72 -1.02 15.92 -16.16
C PHE A 72 -0.53 14.95 -15.10
N GLU A 73 0.60 15.20 -14.44
CA GLU A 73 1.00 14.40 -13.28
C GLU A 73 -0.01 14.57 -12.11
N HIS A 74 -0.66 15.74 -12.00
CA HIS A 74 -1.71 15.97 -11.02
C HIS A 74 -3.06 15.35 -11.40
N ILE A 75 -3.41 15.29 -12.69
CA ILE A 75 -4.65 14.68 -13.22
C ILE A 75 -4.55 13.15 -13.23
N PHE A 76 -3.43 12.62 -13.71
CA PHE A 76 -3.13 11.18 -13.82
C PHE A 76 -2.13 10.78 -12.74
N TYR A 77 -2.51 10.96 -11.48
CA TYR A 77 -1.64 10.67 -10.35
C TYR A 77 -1.59 9.17 -10.04
N GLY A 78 -0.43 8.68 -9.64
CA GLY A 78 -0.23 7.30 -9.19
C GLY A 78 0.42 6.39 -10.23
N GLY A 79 0.87 5.22 -9.76
CA GLY A 79 1.67 4.28 -10.57
C GLY A 79 0.86 3.38 -11.51
N GLU A 80 1.53 2.82 -12.53
CA GLU A 80 0.97 1.97 -13.59
C GLU A 80 0.17 0.74 -13.11
N TYR A 81 0.37 0.32 -11.86
CA TYR A 81 -0.21 -0.90 -11.28
C TYR A 81 -1.48 -0.68 -10.46
N PHE A 82 -1.85 0.57 -10.17
CA PHE A 82 -3.03 0.91 -9.37
C PHE A 82 -4.06 1.70 -10.18
N ALA A 83 -5.27 1.83 -9.63
CA ALA A 83 -6.28 2.68 -10.23
C ALA A 83 -5.80 4.13 -10.21
N THR A 84 -5.79 4.78 -11.38
CA THR A 84 -5.34 6.18 -11.53
C THR A 84 -6.08 7.08 -10.54
N LYS A 85 -5.31 7.82 -9.75
CA LYS A 85 -5.78 8.82 -8.79
C LYS A 85 -5.71 10.21 -9.40
N ILE A 86 -6.34 11.17 -8.74
CA ILE A 86 -6.28 12.58 -9.10
C ILE A 86 -6.01 13.38 -7.84
N THR A 87 -5.06 14.31 -7.89
CA THR A 87 -4.78 15.20 -6.75
C THR A 87 -5.86 16.29 -6.61
N PRO A 88 -5.95 17.01 -5.48
CA PRO A 88 -6.80 18.20 -5.35
C PRO A 88 -6.56 19.25 -6.45
N HIS A 89 -5.29 19.53 -6.77
CA HIS A 89 -4.93 20.41 -7.89
C HIS A 89 -5.43 19.87 -9.23
N GLY A 90 -5.22 18.57 -9.49
CA GLY A 90 -5.75 17.91 -10.68
C GLY A 90 -7.28 18.01 -10.78
N ALA A 91 -7.99 17.83 -9.67
CA ALA A 91 -9.45 17.96 -9.62
C ALA A 91 -9.89 19.40 -9.89
N LYS A 92 -9.16 20.39 -9.39
CA LYS A 92 -9.40 21.80 -9.69
C LYS A 92 -9.24 22.10 -11.19
N LEU A 93 -8.18 21.62 -11.81
CA LEU A 93 -7.98 21.74 -13.26
C LEU A 93 -9.11 21.08 -14.05
N LEU A 94 -9.55 19.90 -13.62
CA LEU A 94 -10.64 19.19 -14.28
C LEU A 94 -11.98 19.95 -14.16
N ILE A 95 -12.23 20.60 -13.02
CA ILE A 95 -13.37 21.53 -12.84
C ILE A 95 -13.27 22.71 -13.82
N GLU A 96 -12.09 23.30 -13.97
CA GLU A 96 -11.85 24.42 -14.90
C GLU A 96 -12.09 23.99 -16.36
N ILE A 97 -11.54 22.85 -16.77
CA ILE A 97 -11.75 22.24 -18.11
C ILE A 97 -13.24 21.97 -18.37
N TYR A 98 -13.97 21.47 -17.37
CA TYR A 98 -15.41 21.23 -17.47
C TYR A 98 -16.19 22.53 -17.67
N ASN A 99 -15.90 23.56 -16.86
CA ASN A 99 -16.56 24.86 -16.96
C ASN A 99 -16.25 25.61 -18.26
N SER A 100 -15.10 25.32 -18.89
CA SER A 100 -14.74 25.82 -20.23
C SER A 100 -15.39 25.06 -21.39
N GLU A 101 -16.30 24.12 -21.11
CA GLU A 101 -17.02 23.31 -22.11
C GLU A 101 -16.12 22.49 -23.04
N LEU A 102 -14.91 22.14 -22.59
CA LEU A 102 -13.93 21.39 -23.38
C LEU A 102 -14.16 19.87 -23.35
N LEU A 103 -15.09 19.40 -22.51
CA LEU A 103 -15.48 17.99 -22.40
C LEU A 103 -16.78 17.71 -23.13
N GLU A 104 -16.86 16.55 -23.79
CA GLU A 104 -18.09 16.15 -24.49
C GLU A 104 -19.21 15.79 -23.49
N LEU A 105 -20.33 16.50 -23.63
CA LEU A 105 -21.55 16.26 -22.85
C LEU A 105 -22.50 15.27 -23.55
N ASN A 106 -23.47 14.77 -22.78
CA ASN A 106 -24.60 14.02 -23.30
C ASN A 106 -25.45 14.88 -24.23
N PRO A 107 -26.09 14.30 -25.27
CA PRO A 107 -26.90 15.06 -26.22
C PRO A 107 -27.97 15.90 -25.52
N HIS A 108 -28.11 17.15 -25.95
CA HIS A 108 -29.09 18.11 -25.41
C HIS A 108 -28.91 18.47 -23.93
N LYS A 109 -27.73 18.20 -23.36
CA LYS A 109 -27.38 18.60 -22.00
C LYS A 109 -26.38 19.75 -22.02
N THR A 110 -26.39 20.52 -20.94
CA THR A 110 -25.51 21.66 -20.70
C THR A 110 -24.68 21.42 -19.44
N ILE A 111 -23.74 22.33 -19.19
CA ILE A 111 -23.05 22.42 -17.91
C ILE A 111 -24.07 22.62 -16.78
N GLU A 112 -23.84 21.94 -15.66
CA GLU A 112 -24.62 22.07 -14.43
C GLU A 112 -23.66 22.21 -13.23
N ASN A 113 -24.22 22.49 -12.05
CA ASN A 113 -23.44 22.63 -10.84
C ASN A 113 -22.72 21.33 -10.48
N ILE A 114 -21.41 21.42 -10.33
CA ILE A 114 -20.55 20.31 -9.91
C ILE A 114 -20.91 19.90 -8.48
N PRO A 115 -20.98 18.59 -8.15
CA PRO A 115 -21.25 18.14 -6.79
C PRO A 115 -20.30 18.76 -5.77
N GLN A 116 -20.85 19.23 -4.65
CA GLN A 116 -20.10 19.92 -3.60
C GLN A 116 -18.89 19.12 -3.10
N VAL A 117 -19.00 17.78 -3.04
CA VAL A 117 -17.89 16.90 -2.65
C VAL A 117 -16.65 17.05 -3.54
N ILE A 118 -16.83 17.26 -4.85
CA ILE A 118 -15.72 17.46 -5.79
C ILE A 118 -15.10 18.86 -5.63
N VAL A 119 -15.95 19.86 -5.39
CA VAL A 119 -15.51 21.25 -5.12
C VAL A 119 -14.76 21.38 -3.80
N GLU A 120 -15.16 20.61 -2.79
CA GLU A 120 -14.45 20.54 -1.50
C GLU A 120 -13.13 19.78 -1.65
N TYR A 121 -13.14 18.66 -2.37
CA TYR A 121 -11.93 17.88 -2.66
C TYR A 121 -10.88 18.70 -3.42
N SER A 122 -11.28 19.52 -4.40
CA SER A 122 -10.35 20.36 -5.15
C SER A 122 -9.66 21.44 -4.30
N LYS A 123 -10.09 21.61 -3.04
CA LYS A 123 -9.55 22.57 -2.06
C LYS A 123 -8.95 21.87 -0.83
N SER A 124 -8.87 20.54 -0.82
CA SER A 124 -8.54 19.76 0.39
C SER A 124 -7.06 19.41 0.53
N GLU A 125 -6.15 20.05 -0.22
CA GLU A 125 -4.72 19.71 -0.25
C GLU A 125 -4.07 19.74 1.15
N GLU A 126 -4.21 20.84 1.88
CA GLU A 126 -3.68 20.98 3.23
C GLU A 126 -4.26 19.93 4.19
N SER A 127 -5.56 19.66 4.10
CA SER A 127 -6.23 18.64 4.92
C SER A 127 -5.71 17.23 4.63
N ILE A 128 -5.41 16.91 3.36
CA ILE A 128 -4.83 15.63 2.98
C ILE A 128 -3.42 15.49 3.53
N PHE A 129 -2.56 16.51 3.39
CA PHE A 129 -1.21 16.46 3.94
C PHE A 129 -1.22 16.31 5.46
N GLU A 130 -2.13 16.99 6.16
CA GLU A 130 -2.27 16.84 7.60
C GLU A 130 -2.72 15.42 7.99
N LYS A 131 -3.68 14.83 7.27
CA LYS A 131 -4.09 13.43 7.48
C LYS A 131 -2.94 12.45 7.25
N GLN A 132 -2.15 12.64 6.19
CA GLN A 132 -0.96 11.83 5.90
C GLN A 132 0.07 11.94 7.01
N ARG A 133 0.34 13.16 7.50
CA ARG A 133 1.27 13.42 8.59
C ARG A 133 0.84 12.69 9.86
N LEU A 134 -0.42 12.85 10.26
CA LEU A 134 -0.99 12.18 11.44
C LEU A 134 -0.97 10.66 11.31
N SER A 135 -1.28 10.12 10.12
CA SER A 135 -1.22 8.67 9.85
C SER A 135 0.21 8.14 10.02
N LYS A 136 1.19 8.82 9.43
CA LYS A 136 2.61 8.46 9.53
C LYS A 136 3.14 8.58 10.94
N GLU A 137 2.73 9.61 11.70
CA GLU A 137 3.09 9.76 13.12
C GLU A 137 2.50 8.65 13.98
N ALA A 138 1.23 8.30 13.76
CA ALA A 138 0.59 7.19 14.45
C ALA A 138 1.27 5.85 14.15
N GLU A 139 1.60 5.59 12.88
CA GLU A 139 2.34 4.40 12.47
C GLU A 139 3.74 4.35 13.10
N ASN A 140 4.49 5.46 13.03
CA ASN A 140 5.81 5.56 13.64
C ASN A 140 5.75 5.32 15.15
N LYS A 141 4.76 5.92 15.84
CA LYS A 141 4.56 5.72 17.28
C LYS A 141 4.25 4.25 17.58
N LYS A 142 3.34 3.62 16.83
CA LYS A 142 3.02 2.20 16.97
C LYS A 142 4.25 1.31 16.75
N ASN A 143 5.04 1.61 15.73
CA ASN A 143 6.27 0.88 15.43
C ASN A 143 7.33 1.08 16.53
N GLN A 144 7.46 2.28 17.09
CA GLN A 144 8.34 2.55 18.23
C GLN A 144 7.90 1.78 19.47
N GLU A 145 6.62 1.83 19.83
CA GLU A 145 6.05 1.08 20.95
C GLU A 145 6.27 -0.42 20.78
N TYR A 146 5.99 -0.96 19.60
CA TYR A 146 6.21 -2.37 19.28
C TYR A 146 7.70 -2.76 19.39
N ASN A 147 8.60 -1.93 18.86
CA ASN A 147 10.04 -2.14 18.98
C ASN A 147 10.53 -2.09 20.44
N LEU A 148 9.94 -1.26 21.29
CA LEU A 148 10.25 -1.24 22.73
C LEU A 148 9.90 -2.57 23.39
N LEU A 149 8.76 -3.19 23.04
CA LEU A 149 8.36 -4.51 23.52
C LEU A 149 9.35 -5.59 23.06
N ILE A 150 9.76 -5.56 21.79
CA ILE A 150 10.74 -6.51 21.24
C ILE A 150 12.09 -6.38 21.94
N ASN A 151 12.58 -5.15 22.13
CA ASN A 151 13.90 -4.91 22.72
C ASN A 151 13.95 -5.13 24.23
N ASN A 152 12.82 -4.98 24.93
CA ASN A 152 12.71 -5.10 26.38
C ASN A 152 11.66 -6.16 26.77
N PRO A 153 11.94 -7.46 26.51
CA PRO A 153 10.97 -8.54 26.71
C PRO A 153 10.46 -8.66 28.16
N GLN A 154 11.22 -8.17 29.13
CA GLN A 154 10.83 -8.17 30.55
C GLN A 154 9.64 -7.25 30.85
N ASN A 155 9.42 -6.23 30.03
CA ASN A 155 8.34 -5.25 30.23
C ASN A 155 7.03 -5.66 29.54
N VAL A 156 7.02 -6.78 28.82
CA VAL A 156 5.84 -7.25 28.08
C VAL A 156 4.86 -7.88 29.06
N ASN A 157 3.58 -7.50 28.99
CA ASN A 157 2.54 -8.14 29.78
C ASN A 157 2.20 -9.53 29.20
N PRO A 158 2.29 -10.63 29.96
CA PRO A 158 1.95 -11.97 29.46
C PRO A 158 0.54 -12.10 28.87
N LYS A 159 -0.42 -11.26 29.30
CA LYS A 159 -1.78 -11.24 28.76
C LYS A 159 -1.87 -10.73 27.31
N THR A 160 -0.83 -10.05 26.81
CA THR A 160 -0.79 -9.55 25.42
C THR A 160 -0.01 -10.46 24.48
N PHE A 161 0.46 -11.61 24.97
CA PHE A 161 1.18 -12.58 24.16
C PHE A 161 0.34 -13.03 22.96
N ASN A 162 0.97 -12.95 21.80
CA ASN A 162 0.46 -13.47 20.55
C ASN A 162 1.64 -14.01 19.74
N TYR A 163 1.31 -14.77 18.69
CA TYR A 163 2.33 -15.48 17.91
C TYR A 163 3.38 -14.52 17.33
N THR A 164 2.95 -13.42 16.72
CA THR A 164 3.84 -12.47 16.06
C THR A 164 4.81 -11.82 17.04
N LEU A 165 4.29 -11.30 18.16
CA LEU A 165 5.12 -10.66 19.19
C LEU A 165 6.16 -11.63 19.77
N LEU A 166 5.74 -12.83 20.18
CA LEU A 166 6.67 -13.83 20.72
C LEU A 166 7.69 -14.25 19.66
N ASN A 167 7.27 -14.45 18.42
CA ASN A 167 8.17 -14.84 17.35
C ASN A 167 9.23 -13.77 17.07
N ASP A 168 8.85 -12.50 17.03
CA ASP A 168 9.76 -11.39 16.78
C ASP A 168 10.73 -11.17 17.96
N ILE A 169 10.27 -11.30 19.22
CA ILE A 169 11.14 -11.29 20.41
C ILE A 169 12.19 -12.41 20.29
N PHE A 170 11.75 -13.65 20.05
CA PHE A 170 12.68 -14.77 19.94
C PHE A 170 13.67 -14.60 18.77
N ILE A 171 13.22 -14.09 17.62
CA ILE A 171 14.11 -13.81 16.49
C ILE A 171 15.13 -12.73 16.87
N LYS A 172 14.70 -11.65 17.55
CA LYS A 172 15.60 -10.57 17.96
C LYS A 172 16.69 -11.04 18.92
N HIS A 173 16.33 -11.86 19.92
CA HIS A 173 17.23 -12.21 21.02
C HIS A 173 17.97 -13.54 20.83
N ILE A 174 17.40 -14.50 20.08
CA ILE A 174 17.98 -15.84 19.87
C ILE A 174 18.41 -16.05 18.41
N GLY A 175 17.75 -15.37 17.47
CA GLY A 175 17.96 -15.52 16.03
C GLY A 175 17.05 -16.57 15.38
N PHE A 176 17.27 -16.79 14.09
CA PHE A 176 16.54 -17.79 13.30
C PHE A 176 17.14 -19.19 13.53
N LYS A 177 16.77 -19.84 14.64
CA LYS A 177 17.25 -21.19 14.99
C LYS A 177 16.11 -22.21 15.07
N SER A 178 16.40 -23.44 14.64
CA SER A 178 15.56 -24.61 14.87
C SER A 178 15.85 -25.25 16.23
N GLY A 179 14.91 -26.01 16.77
CA GLY A 179 15.04 -26.63 18.11
C GLY A 179 14.21 -25.90 19.16
N SER A 180 14.45 -26.22 20.43
CA SER A 180 13.72 -25.68 21.58
C SER A 180 14.59 -24.70 22.36
N TYR A 181 14.05 -23.51 22.61
CA TYR A 181 14.72 -22.46 23.37
C TYR A 181 13.73 -21.82 24.34
N SER A 182 14.20 -21.47 25.52
CA SER A 182 13.39 -20.80 26.54
C SER A 182 14.02 -19.48 26.92
N MET A 183 13.19 -18.48 27.19
CA MET A 183 13.62 -17.21 27.76
C MET A 183 12.50 -16.61 28.61
N SER A 184 12.88 -15.80 29.58
CA SER A 184 11.93 -15.06 30.41
C SER A 184 11.38 -13.85 29.64
N ILE A 185 10.05 -13.72 29.58
CA ILE A 185 9.31 -12.61 28.96
C ILE A 185 8.18 -12.25 29.92
N GLY A 186 8.10 -10.99 30.35
CA GLY A 186 7.05 -10.56 31.29
C GLY A 186 7.03 -11.33 32.61
N SER A 187 8.21 -11.70 33.13
CA SER A 187 8.37 -12.54 34.33
C SER A 187 7.82 -13.97 34.20
N VAL A 188 7.54 -14.43 32.98
CA VAL A 188 7.13 -15.81 32.69
C VAL A 188 8.17 -16.47 31.80
N ASP A 189 8.48 -17.75 32.06
CA ASP A 189 9.34 -18.54 31.18
C ASP A 189 8.54 -19.03 29.97
N VAL A 190 8.88 -18.49 28.80
CA VAL A 190 8.29 -18.87 27.52
C VAL A 190 9.26 -19.79 26.79
N THR A 191 8.76 -20.90 26.27
CA THR A 191 9.53 -21.83 25.43
C THR A 191 9.03 -21.76 24.00
N LYS A 192 9.96 -21.54 23.05
CA LYS A 192 9.73 -21.65 21.61
C LYS A 192 10.37 -22.93 21.08
N SER A 193 9.58 -23.75 20.41
CA SER A 193 10.02 -24.95 19.72
C SER A 193 9.78 -24.81 18.23
N VAL A 194 10.84 -25.00 17.44
CA VAL A 194 10.79 -24.97 15.96
C VAL A 194 11.20 -26.33 15.43
N LEU A 195 10.26 -27.03 14.80
CA LEU A 195 10.49 -28.31 14.13
C LEU A 195 10.42 -28.12 12.61
N MET A 196 11.51 -28.43 11.92
CA MET A 196 11.63 -28.22 10.48
C MET A 196 11.06 -29.43 9.72
N TYR A 197 10.25 -29.14 8.71
CA TYR A 197 9.69 -30.13 7.78
C TYR A 197 10.12 -29.81 6.36
N THR A 198 10.18 -30.83 5.52
CA THR A 198 10.60 -30.70 4.13
C THR A 198 9.44 -31.02 3.18
N SER A 199 9.37 -30.36 2.03
CA SER A 199 8.43 -30.73 0.96
C SER A 199 8.69 -32.16 0.47
N ASN A 200 7.70 -32.83 -0.14
CA ASN A 200 7.90 -34.19 -0.67
C ASN A 200 9.09 -34.28 -1.65
N SER A 201 9.35 -33.20 -2.40
CA SER A 201 10.47 -33.11 -3.35
C SER A 201 11.83 -32.80 -2.72
N GLY A 202 11.91 -32.51 -1.42
CA GLY A 202 13.17 -32.13 -0.77
C GLY A 202 13.57 -30.67 -0.95
N LYS A 203 12.99 -29.95 -1.92
CA LYS A 203 13.47 -28.64 -2.40
C LYS A 203 13.10 -27.45 -1.50
N SER A 204 12.16 -27.62 -0.59
CA SER A 204 11.64 -26.53 0.23
C SER A 204 11.46 -27.00 1.66
N ARG A 205 11.63 -26.08 2.61
CA ARG A 205 11.49 -26.36 4.05
C ARG A 205 10.51 -25.36 4.68
N ASP A 206 9.78 -25.81 5.68
CA ASP A 206 8.92 -24.96 6.51
C ASP A 206 8.90 -25.47 7.96
N GLY A 207 8.90 -24.55 8.92
CA GLY A 207 8.93 -24.87 10.34
C GLY A 207 7.53 -24.87 10.96
N LYS A 208 7.22 -25.92 11.74
CA LYS A 208 6.18 -25.84 12.77
C LYS A 208 6.78 -25.08 13.95
N VAL A 209 6.12 -24.00 14.37
CA VAL A 209 6.56 -23.18 15.51
C VAL A 209 5.52 -23.31 16.62
N THR A 210 5.98 -23.63 17.82
CA THR A 210 5.13 -23.75 19.01
C THR A 210 5.70 -22.88 20.11
N PHE A 211 4.86 -22.05 20.73
CA PHE A 211 5.17 -21.36 21.97
C PHE A 211 4.36 -21.97 23.10
N THR A 212 4.99 -22.17 24.25
CA THR A 212 4.35 -22.67 25.48
C THR A 212 4.84 -21.89 26.68
N TRP A 213 3.94 -21.60 27.60
CA TRP A 213 4.27 -20.99 28.89
C TRP A 213 3.21 -21.32 29.94
N VAL A 214 3.54 -21.08 31.20
CA VAL A 214 2.61 -21.16 32.34
C VAL A 214 2.37 -19.74 32.84
N ASP A 215 1.12 -19.30 32.94
CA ASP A 215 0.82 -17.98 33.47
C ASP A 215 0.97 -17.93 35.02
N LEU A 216 0.82 -16.74 35.60
CA LEU A 216 0.94 -16.52 37.04
C LEU A 216 -0.14 -17.24 37.85
N ASP A 217 -1.26 -17.59 37.22
CA ASP A 217 -2.36 -18.34 37.83
C ASP A 217 -2.16 -19.86 37.71
N GLY A 218 -1.06 -20.30 37.09
CA GLY A 218 -0.71 -21.71 36.91
C GLY A 218 -1.32 -22.36 35.65
N ASN A 219 -1.96 -21.60 34.78
CA ASN A 219 -2.57 -22.15 33.56
C ASN A 219 -1.53 -22.32 32.45
N ASN A 220 -1.59 -23.44 31.74
CA ASN A 220 -0.77 -23.70 30.57
C ASN A 220 -1.36 -23.01 29.34
N HIS A 221 -0.51 -22.31 28.59
CA HIS A 221 -0.86 -21.67 27.34
C HIS A 221 -0.02 -22.20 26.20
N LYS A 222 -0.59 -22.15 24.99
CA LYS A 222 0.04 -22.63 23.77
C LYS A 222 -0.36 -21.80 22.56
N LEU A 223 0.62 -21.43 21.74
CA LEU A 223 0.40 -20.83 20.41
C LEU A 223 1.15 -21.64 19.36
N GLU A 224 0.51 -21.92 18.23
CA GLU A 224 1.10 -22.75 17.17
C GLU A 224 0.94 -22.13 15.79
N LYS A 225 2.01 -22.20 15.00
CA LYS A 225 1.97 -22.13 13.54
C LYS A 225 2.28 -23.54 13.01
N PRO A 226 1.34 -24.20 12.32
CA PRO A 226 1.63 -25.48 11.66
C PRO A 226 2.64 -25.30 10.51
N SER A 227 3.30 -26.39 10.13
CA SER A 227 4.08 -26.41 8.90
C SER A 227 3.19 -26.80 7.73
N TYR A 228 3.36 -26.16 6.56
CA TYR A 228 2.72 -26.61 5.32
C TYR A 228 3.12 -28.03 4.92
N TYR A 229 4.24 -28.51 5.46
CA TYR A 229 4.82 -29.79 5.10
C TYR A 229 4.71 -30.84 6.21
N SER A 230 4.02 -30.55 7.33
CA SER A 230 3.92 -31.50 8.44
C SER A 230 3.38 -32.86 8.02
N ASP A 231 2.42 -32.85 7.09
CA ASP A 231 1.66 -34.05 6.72
C ASP A 231 2.21 -34.75 5.46
N ASN A 232 3.32 -34.22 4.92
CA ASN A 232 3.98 -34.79 3.76
C ASN A 232 4.55 -36.18 4.06
N ARG A 233 4.43 -37.09 3.10
CA ARG A 233 4.93 -38.47 3.19
C ARG A 233 6.40 -38.56 3.57
N ARG A 234 7.22 -37.63 3.09
CA ARG A 234 8.66 -37.55 3.43
C ARG A 234 8.90 -37.35 4.94
N ASN A 235 8.00 -36.67 5.64
CA ASN A 235 8.14 -36.39 7.08
C ASN A 235 7.34 -37.39 7.95
N ASP A 236 6.78 -38.43 7.34
CA ASP A 236 5.98 -39.45 8.00
C ASP A 236 6.71 -40.79 7.98
N PRO A 237 7.23 -41.28 9.12
CA PRO A 237 7.99 -42.52 9.17
C PRO A 237 7.24 -43.75 8.63
N GLU A 238 5.90 -43.79 8.72
CA GLU A 238 5.07 -44.89 8.25
C GLU A 238 4.76 -44.78 6.75
N ARG A 239 4.88 -43.57 6.19
CA ARG A 239 4.63 -43.28 4.77
C ARG A 239 5.86 -42.85 3.98
N ASN A 240 7.06 -42.97 4.57
CA ASN A 240 8.34 -42.67 3.94
C ASN A 240 8.93 -43.92 3.26
N TRP A 241 8.23 -44.43 2.24
CA TRP A 241 8.57 -45.65 1.47
C TRP A 241 9.82 -45.48 0.58
N GLY A 242 10.94 -45.03 1.13
CA GLY A 242 12.23 -44.95 0.43
C GLY A 242 12.47 -43.69 -0.41
N LEU A 243 11.85 -42.55 -0.08
CA LEU A 243 12.25 -41.28 -0.68
C LEU A 243 13.66 -40.92 -0.15
N HIS A 244 14.65 -40.82 -1.03
CA HIS A 244 16.03 -40.48 -0.66
C HIS A 244 16.11 -39.14 0.08
N GLU A 245 17.01 -39.08 1.09
CA GLU A 245 17.35 -37.86 1.84
C GLU A 245 17.67 -36.69 0.92
#